data_AF-H0UKD3-F1
#
_entry.id   AF-H0UKD3-F1
#
_cell.length_a   1.000
_cell.length_b   1.000
_cell.length_c   1.000
_cell.angle_alpha   90.00
_cell.angle_beta   90.00
_cell.angle_gamma   90.00
#
_symmetry.space_group_name_H-M   'P 1'
#
loop_
_entity.id
_entity.type
_entity.pdbx_description
1 polymer ?
#
loop_
_entity_poly.entity_id
_entity_poly.type
_entity_poly.pdbx_seq_one_letter_code
_entity_poly.pdbx_strand_id
1 'polypeptide(L)'
;MTEGVKRVRFFVDGVEWSSEGTPLSRAELLQALRDELAWDGRVILEMISDGEALSEEDLLTVPDDIDVDVTTASEYGVGIAVLSELKKDLNVQTEKQSVGVSSENEMAECLEFARQALEMVVQTYPECDVDTDEYEKVLSLAADLKSRLSSDVSSEEFRGDWETFSSATQQFADDLINDLKASEEFSDDEDECGCEHEGGCCCCESCCGGHAGGEDAR
;
A
#
# COMPACT_ATOMS: atom_id res chain seq x y z
N MET A 1 -22.46 -29.52 24.00
CA MET A 1 -22.63 -28.96 22.66
C MET A 1 -22.78 -27.47 22.85
N THR A 2 -21.66 -26.75 22.90
CA THR A 2 -21.67 -25.29 22.95
C THR A 2 -22.12 -24.83 21.58
N GLU A 3 -23.34 -24.30 21.47
CA GLU A 3 -23.76 -23.53 20.29
C GLU A 3 -22.66 -22.50 20.04
N GLY A 4 -21.94 -22.68 18.93
CA GLY A 4 -20.91 -21.73 18.53
C GLY A 4 -21.58 -20.37 18.39
N VAL A 5 -21.05 -19.37 19.10
CA VAL A 5 -21.46 -17.98 18.88
C VAL A 5 -21.23 -17.71 17.40
N LYS A 6 -22.33 -17.61 16.65
CA LYS A 6 -22.27 -17.24 15.24
C LYS A 6 -21.69 -15.83 15.18
N ARG A 7 -20.51 -15.71 14.58
CA ARG A 7 -19.80 -14.46 14.38
C ARG A 7 -19.07 -14.54 13.06
N VAL A 8 -18.84 -13.38 12.47
CA VAL A 8 -17.91 -13.24 11.34
C VAL A 8 -16.52 -13.72 11.77
N ARG A 9 -15.85 -14.48 10.90
CA ARG A 9 -14.47 -14.94 11.11
C ARG A 9 -13.56 -14.18 10.16
N PHE A 10 -12.50 -13.59 10.69
CA PHE A 10 -11.49 -12.92 9.88
C PHE A 10 -10.32 -13.87 9.64
N PHE A 11 -9.83 -13.89 8.41
CA PHE A 11 -8.63 -14.63 8.02
C PHE A 11 -7.61 -13.63 7.49
N VAL A 12 -6.59 -13.32 8.28
CA VAL A 12 -5.52 -12.40 7.90
C VAL A 12 -4.47 -13.18 7.13
N ASP A 13 -4.29 -12.86 5.84
CA ASP A 13 -3.35 -13.55 4.94
C ASP A 13 -3.50 -15.09 4.97
N GLY A 14 -4.76 -15.55 5.08
CA GLY A 14 -5.13 -16.97 5.14
C GLY A 14 -5.02 -17.61 6.53
N VAL A 15 -4.69 -16.86 7.57
CA VAL A 15 -4.62 -17.33 8.96
C VAL A 15 -5.82 -16.81 9.74
N GLU A 16 -6.57 -17.71 10.38
CA GLU A 16 -7.72 -17.31 11.21
C GLU A 16 -7.25 -16.38 12.36
N TRP A 17 -7.81 -15.18 12.37
CA TRP A 17 -7.57 -14.18 13.40
C TRP A 17 -8.72 -14.17 14.41
N SER A 18 -8.37 -13.93 15.68
CA SER A 18 -9.38 -13.81 16.74
C SER A 18 -8.96 -12.82 17.81
N SER A 19 -9.84 -11.88 18.14
CA SER A 19 -9.66 -10.98 19.28
C SER A 19 -9.70 -11.76 20.61
N GLU A 20 -8.73 -11.54 21.48
CA GLU A 20 -8.76 -12.06 22.86
C GLU A 20 -9.76 -11.27 23.72
N GLY A 21 -10.63 -11.96 24.48
CA GLY A 21 -11.47 -11.34 25.51
C GLY A 21 -12.97 -11.23 25.18
N THR A 22 -13.57 -10.09 25.55
CA THR A 22 -15.02 -9.83 25.54
C THR A 22 -15.58 -9.90 24.11
N PRO A 23 -16.82 -10.38 23.89
CA PRO A 23 -17.46 -10.29 22.57
C PRO A 23 -17.56 -8.83 22.12
N LEU A 24 -16.78 -8.48 21.11
CA LEU A 24 -16.77 -7.20 20.45
C LEU A 24 -17.86 -7.15 19.37
N SER A 25 -18.43 -5.97 19.13
CA SER A 25 -19.24 -5.73 17.93
C SER A 25 -18.37 -5.78 16.67
N ARG A 26 -18.97 -5.89 15.48
CA ARG A 26 -18.20 -5.98 14.22
C ARG A 26 -17.30 -4.77 13.97
N ALA A 27 -17.78 -3.57 14.27
CA ALA A 27 -16.98 -2.36 14.17
C ALA A 27 -15.79 -2.39 15.15
N GLU A 28 -16.01 -2.89 16.37
CA GLU A 28 -14.95 -3.04 17.36
C GLU A 28 -13.97 -4.16 17.00
N LEU A 29 -14.42 -5.25 16.37
CA LEU A 29 -13.57 -6.31 15.84
C LEU A 29 -12.67 -5.79 14.72
N LEU A 30 -13.22 -5.04 13.76
CA LEU A 30 -12.45 -4.44 12.69
C LEU A 30 -11.43 -3.44 13.24
N GLN A 31 -11.82 -2.64 14.24
CA GLN A 31 -10.89 -1.71 14.88
C GLN A 31 -9.78 -2.45 15.65
N ALA A 32 -10.11 -3.50 16.41
CA ALA A 32 -9.11 -4.30 17.11
C ALA A 32 -8.13 -4.98 16.14
N LEU A 33 -8.64 -5.49 15.01
CA LEU A 33 -7.80 -6.03 13.94
C LEU A 33 -6.87 -4.96 13.37
N ARG A 34 -7.36 -3.75 13.12
CA ARG A 34 -6.52 -2.63 12.65
C ARG A 34 -5.44 -2.25 13.66
N ASP A 35 -5.78 -2.20 14.94
CA ASP A 35 -4.83 -1.86 15.99
C ASP A 35 -3.73 -2.93 16.10
N GLU A 36 -4.08 -4.21 15.94
CA GLU A 36 -3.12 -5.32 15.93
C GLU A 36 -2.23 -5.30 14.68
N LEU A 37 -2.82 -5.12 13.49
CA LEU A 37 -2.06 -5.00 12.24
C LEU A 37 -1.12 -3.79 12.27
N ALA A 38 -1.59 -2.64 12.76
CA ALA A 38 -0.76 -1.45 12.89
C ALA A 38 0.41 -1.67 13.87
N TRP A 39 0.21 -2.45 14.93
CA TRP A 39 1.29 -2.82 15.84
C TRP A 39 2.34 -3.72 15.16
N ASP A 40 1.91 -4.55 14.22
CA ASP A 40 2.77 -5.37 13.36
C ASP A 40 3.33 -4.61 12.13
N GLY A 41 3.11 -3.29 12.01
CA GLY A 41 3.55 -2.50 10.84
C GLY A 41 2.80 -2.84 9.54
N ARG A 42 1.61 -3.43 9.65
CA ARG A 42 0.77 -3.86 8.53
C ARG A 42 -0.50 -3.05 8.43
N VAL A 43 -1.02 -2.94 7.22
CA VAL A 43 -2.30 -2.33 6.92
C VAL A 43 -3.18 -3.24 6.07
N ILE A 44 -4.49 -3.06 6.20
CA ILE A 44 -5.47 -3.81 5.40
C ILE A 44 -5.46 -3.26 3.97
N LEU A 45 -5.20 -4.13 3.00
CA LEU A 45 -5.32 -3.81 1.57
C LEU A 45 -6.76 -4.02 1.09
N GLU A 46 -7.30 -5.22 1.33
CA GLU A 46 -8.62 -5.60 0.88
C GLU A 46 -9.27 -6.55 1.89
N MET A 47 -10.60 -6.48 1.97
CA MET A 47 -11.42 -7.47 2.66
C MET A 47 -12.24 -8.19 1.60
N ILE A 48 -12.24 -9.52 1.62
CA ILE A 48 -12.86 -10.35 0.60
C ILE A 48 -13.79 -11.34 1.29
N SER A 49 -15.00 -11.50 0.75
CA SER A 49 -15.94 -12.55 1.14
C SER A 49 -16.44 -13.24 -0.09
N ASP A 50 -16.40 -14.58 -0.10
CA ASP A 50 -16.86 -15.41 -1.23
C ASP A 50 -16.25 -15.00 -2.60
N GLY A 51 -15.06 -14.41 -2.58
CA GLY A 51 -14.36 -13.94 -3.78
C GLY A 51 -14.77 -12.54 -4.27
N GLU A 52 -15.59 -11.82 -3.51
CA GLU A 52 -15.94 -10.42 -3.79
C GLU A 52 -15.32 -9.48 -2.74
N ALA A 53 -14.83 -8.33 -3.20
CA ALA A 53 -14.32 -7.28 -2.33
C ALA A 53 -15.47 -6.69 -1.49
N LEU A 54 -15.24 -6.56 -0.18
CA LEU A 54 -16.16 -6.01 0.80
C LEU A 54 -15.71 -4.63 1.26
N SER A 55 -16.63 -3.68 1.24
CA SER A 55 -16.42 -2.41 1.94
C SER A 55 -16.60 -2.57 3.46
N GLU A 56 -16.12 -1.59 4.22
CA GLU A 56 -16.39 -1.53 5.67
C GLU A 56 -17.89 -1.45 5.97
N GLU A 57 -18.66 -0.74 5.15
CA GLU A 57 -20.10 -0.63 5.32
C GLU A 57 -20.79 -1.98 5.07
N ASP A 58 -20.35 -2.71 4.03
CA ASP A 58 -20.88 -4.04 3.71
C ASP A 58 -20.57 -5.04 4.82
N LEU A 59 -19.35 -5.00 5.36
CA LEU A 59 -18.92 -5.83 6.50
C LEU A 59 -19.82 -5.65 7.73
N LEU A 60 -20.35 -4.44 7.96
CA LEU A 60 -21.29 -4.23 9.06
C LEU A 60 -22.64 -4.92 8.84
N THR A 61 -22.98 -5.28 7.59
CA THR A 61 -24.28 -5.85 7.22
C THR A 61 -24.25 -7.33 6.84
N VAL A 62 -23.07 -7.92 6.58
CA VAL A 62 -22.95 -9.35 6.22
C VAL A 62 -23.52 -10.28 7.30
N PRO A 63 -24.07 -11.46 6.97
CA PRO A 63 -24.52 -12.43 7.98
C PRO A 63 -23.45 -12.90 8.98
N ASP A 64 -23.88 -13.20 10.20
CA ASP A 64 -23.04 -13.86 11.22
C ASP A 64 -22.88 -15.36 10.88
N ASP A 65 -21.82 -15.69 10.18
CA ASP A 65 -21.34 -17.04 9.77
C ASP A 65 -20.47 -16.99 8.51
N ILE A 66 -20.22 -15.80 7.98
CA ILE A 66 -19.35 -15.56 6.84
C ILE A 66 -17.87 -15.48 7.25
N ASP A 67 -17.04 -16.00 6.36
CA ASP A 67 -15.58 -15.91 6.42
C ASP A 67 -15.15 -14.71 5.59
N VAL A 68 -14.36 -13.82 6.21
CA VAL A 68 -13.82 -12.62 5.59
C VAL A 68 -12.31 -12.77 5.54
N ASP A 69 -11.79 -12.95 4.33
CA ASP A 69 -10.35 -12.92 4.07
C ASP A 69 -9.89 -11.46 4.06
N VAL A 70 -8.84 -11.16 4.82
CA VAL A 70 -8.23 -9.84 4.91
C VAL A 70 -6.81 -9.98 4.38
N THR A 71 -6.54 -9.32 3.26
CA THR A 71 -5.18 -9.24 2.73
C THR A 71 -4.48 -8.03 3.33
N THR A 72 -3.25 -8.21 3.76
CA THR A 72 -2.47 -7.14 4.37
C THR A 72 -1.18 -6.89 3.62
N ALA A 73 -0.62 -5.71 3.84
CA ALA A 73 0.71 -5.35 3.39
C ALA A 73 1.42 -4.56 4.48
N SER A 74 2.75 -4.57 4.45
CA SER A 74 3.58 -3.58 5.16
C SER A 74 3.20 -2.16 4.72
N GLU A 75 3.65 -1.16 5.49
CA GLU A 75 3.50 0.24 5.10
C GLU A 75 4.07 0.48 3.69
N TYR A 76 5.27 -0.04 3.37
CA TYR A 76 5.87 0.04 2.04
C TYR A 76 5.15 -0.79 0.98
N GLY A 77 4.59 -1.94 1.37
CA GLY A 77 3.86 -2.86 0.51
C GLY A 77 2.60 -2.24 -0.10
N VAL A 78 1.99 -1.25 0.55
CA VAL A 78 0.88 -0.47 -0.04
C VAL A 78 1.35 0.32 -1.25
N GLY A 79 2.47 1.03 -1.14
CA GLY A 79 3.05 1.77 -2.26
C GLY A 79 3.37 0.84 -3.42
N ILE A 80 3.98 -0.32 -3.13
CA ILE A 80 4.31 -1.35 -4.13
C ILE A 80 3.04 -1.88 -4.81
N ALA A 81 1.98 -2.16 -4.04
CA ALA A 81 0.71 -2.67 -4.57
C ALA A 81 0.06 -1.66 -5.52
N VAL A 82 0.00 -0.38 -5.13
CA VAL A 82 -0.57 0.69 -5.96
C VAL A 82 0.21 0.88 -7.26
N LEU A 83 1.53 0.90 -7.20
CA LEU A 83 2.37 0.99 -8.41
C LEU A 83 2.22 -0.26 -9.29
N SER A 84 2.06 -1.44 -8.70
CA SER A 84 1.86 -2.68 -9.45
C SER A 84 0.52 -2.68 -10.20
N GLU A 85 -0.56 -2.21 -9.57
CA GLU A 85 -1.86 -2.06 -10.23
C GLU A 85 -1.81 -0.97 -11.31
N LEU A 86 -1.11 0.15 -11.08
CA LEU A 86 -0.84 1.15 -12.12
C LEU A 86 -0.20 0.53 -13.36
N LYS A 87 0.87 -0.26 -13.18
CA LYS A 87 1.56 -0.92 -14.29
C LYS A 87 0.64 -1.89 -15.04
N LYS A 88 -0.20 -2.64 -14.32
CA LYS A 88 -1.17 -3.55 -14.91
C LYS A 88 -2.22 -2.81 -15.74
N ASP A 89 -2.77 -1.73 -15.22
CA ASP A 89 -3.75 -0.89 -15.94
C ASP A 89 -3.14 -0.28 -17.21
N LEU A 90 -1.92 0.25 -17.14
CA LEU A 90 -1.21 0.76 -18.31
C LEU A 90 -1.02 -0.32 -19.38
N ASN A 91 -0.67 -1.53 -18.98
CA ASN A 91 -0.52 -2.66 -19.91
C ASN A 91 -1.87 -3.04 -20.55
N VAL A 92 -2.93 -3.18 -19.75
CA VAL A 92 -4.29 -3.46 -20.26
C VAL A 92 -4.73 -2.42 -21.27
N GLN A 93 -4.52 -1.13 -21.00
CA GLN A 93 -4.91 -0.07 -21.92
C GLN A 93 -4.03 -0.03 -23.18
N THR A 94 -2.73 -0.29 -23.05
CA THR A 94 -1.82 -0.43 -24.21
C THR A 94 -2.26 -1.56 -25.13
N GLU A 95 -2.63 -2.71 -24.56
CA GLU A 95 -3.17 -3.84 -25.33
C GLU A 95 -4.51 -3.49 -25.99
N LYS A 96 -5.44 -2.88 -25.24
CA LYS A 96 -6.74 -2.44 -25.78
C LYS A 96 -6.58 -1.45 -26.93
N GLN A 97 -5.61 -0.53 -26.85
CA GLN A 97 -5.30 0.38 -27.95
C GLN A 97 -4.76 -0.35 -29.18
N SER A 98 -3.90 -1.35 -28.99
CA SER A 98 -3.31 -2.11 -30.10
C SER A 98 -4.36 -2.83 -30.96
N VAL A 99 -5.49 -3.23 -30.35
CA VAL A 99 -6.61 -3.89 -31.03
C VAL A 99 -7.80 -2.98 -31.31
N GLY A 100 -7.70 -1.68 -30.99
CA GLY A 100 -8.71 -0.66 -31.31
C GLY A 100 -10.00 -0.73 -30.51
N VAL A 101 -9.97 -1.23 -29.27
CA VAL A 101 -11.15 -1.37 -28.40
C VAL A 101 -11.15 -0.44 -27.18
N SER A 102 -10.06 0.30 -26.96
CA SER A 102 -9.97 1.23 -25.84
C SER A 102 -10.89 2.44 -26.06
N SER A 103 -11.67 2.80 -25.04
CA SER A 103 -12.52 4.00 -25.07
C SER A 103 -11.81 5.21 -24.46
N GLU A 104 -12.15 6.41 -24.94
CA GLU A 104 -11.59 7.68 -24.41
C GLU A 104 -11.80 7.83 -22.90
N ASN A 105 -12.93 7.33 -22.37
CA ASN A 105 -13.22 7.39 -20.93
C ASN A 105 -12.25 6.50 -20.13
N GLU A 106 -12.04 5.25 -20.55
CA GLU A 106 -11.09 4.34 -19.89
C GLU A 106 -9.67 4.89 -19.92
N MET A 107 -9.30 5.54 -21.03
CA MET A 107 -8.01 6.19 -21.18
C MET A 107 -7.85 7.39 -20.23
N ALA A 108 -8.89 8.23 -20.11
CA ALA A 108 -8.90 9.35 -19.18
C ALA A 108 -8.81 8.88 -17.73
N GLU A 109 -9.55 7.82 -17.38
CA GLU A 109 -9.50 7.19 -16.05
C GLU A 109 -8.10 6.63 -15.75
N CYS A 110 -7.47 5.96 -16.71
CA CYS A 110 -6.11 5.44 -16.56
C CYS A 110 -5.07 6.56 -16.36
N LEU A 111 -5.19 7.67 -17.09
CA LEU A 111 -4.32 8.85 -16.91
C LEU A 111 -4.49 9.49 -15.53
N GLU A 112 -5.73 9.62 -15.04
CA GLU A 112 -5.99 10.15 -13.71
C GLU A 112 -5.52 9.20 -12.61
N PHE A 113 -5.72 7.90 -12.78
CA PHE A 113 -5.21 6.90 -11.86
C PHE A 113 -3.68 6.94 -11.78
N ALA A 114 -2.98 7.00 -12.91
CA ALA A 114 -1.52 7.16 -12.96
C ALA A 114 -1.05 8.38 -12.18
N ARG A 115 -1.69 9.54 -12.40
CA ARG A 115 -1.35 10.77 -11.68
C ARG A 115 -1.52 10.61 -10.17
N GLN A 116 -2.66 10.08 -9.73
CA GLN A 116 -2.98 9.92 -8.30
C GLN A 116 -2.10 8.87 -7.62
N ALA A 117 -1.84 7.75 -8.29
CA ALA A 117 -0.98 6.69 -7.78
C ALA A 117 0.45 7.19 -7.54
N LEU A 118 1.04 7.87 -8.53
CA LEU A 118 2.39 8.42 -8.40
C LEU A 118 2.45 9.55 -7.36
N GLU A 119 1.47 10.45 -7.35
CA GLU A 119 1.38 11.53 -6.35
C GLU A 119 1.28 10.97 -4.92
N MET A 120 0.44 9.95 -4.72
CA MET A 120 0.28 9.30 -3.43
C MET A 120 1.60 8.69 -2.96
N VAL A 121 2.29 7.91 -3.81
CA VAL A 121 3.56 7.27 -3.43
C VAL A 121 4.63 8.32 -3.13
N VAL A 122 4.84 9.30 -4.02
CA VAL A 122 5.86 10.33 -3.85
C VAL A 122 5.63 11.17 -2.58
N GLN A 123 4.37 11.43 -2.20
CA GLN A 123 4.06 12.19 -0.99
C GLN A 123 4.13 11.35 0.29
N THR A 124 3.80 10.05 0.20
CA THR A 124 3.73 9.15 1.36
C THR A 124 5.11 8.62 1.74
N TYR A 125 6.00 8.41 0.77
CA TYR A 125 7.33 7.83 0.96
C TYR A 125 8.42 8.83 0.52
N PRO A 126 8.66 9.92 1.30
CA PRO A 126 9.67 10.93 0.98
C PRO A 126 11.12 10.43 0.97
N GLU A 127 11.36 9.22 1.49
CA GLU A 127 12.64 8.53 1.50
C GLU A 127 13.01 7.88 0.15
N CYS A 128 12.05 7.67 -0.76
CA CYS A 128 12.34 7.21 -2.11
C CYS A 128 13.16 8.26 -2.87
N ASP A 129 14.16 7.84 -3.64
CA ASP A 129 15.00 8.75 -4.42
C ASP A 129 14.28 9.13 -5.72
N VAL A 130 13.32 10.03 -5.60
CA VAL A 130 12.49 10.45 -6.73
C VAL A 130 13.28 11.33 -7.69
N ASP A 131 13.58 10.80 -8.88
CA ASP A 131 14.06 11.62 -9.99
C ASP A 131 12.95 12.60 -10.40
N THR A 132 13.13 13.86 -9.99
CA THR A 132 12.14 14.92 -10.20
C THR A 132 11.97 15.25 -11.69
N ASP A 133 13.03 15.15 -12.49
CA ASP A 133 12.96 15.41 -13.93
C ASP A 133 12.14 14.32 -14.63
N GLU A 134 12.30 13.05 -14.23
CA GLU A 134 11.49 11.94 -14.75
C GLU A 134 10.03 12.01 -14.28
N TYR A 135 9.80 12.35 -13.01
CA TYR A 135 8.46 12.55 -12.48
C TYR A 135 7.71 13.67 -13.23
N GLU A 136 8.33 14.85 -13.39
CA GLU A 136 7.75 15.97 -14.13
C GLU A 136 7.49 15.61 -15.60
N LYS A 137 8.39 14.85 -16.22
CA LYS A 137 8.22 14.37 -17.60
C LYS A 137 7.00 13.46 -17.73
N VAL A 138 6.80 12.50 -16.81
CA VAL A 138 5.63 11.63 -16.81
C VAL A 138 4.33 12.45 -16.66
N LEU A 139 4.31 13.40 -15.73
CA LEU A 139 3.16 14.28 -15.54
C LEU A 139 2.85 15.14 -16.78
N SER A 140 3.89 15.66 -17.44
CA SER A 140 3.72 16.42 -18.69
C SER A 140 3.14 15.55 -19.79
N LEU A 141 3.64 14.32 -19.97
CA LEU A 141 3.12 13.38 -20.97
C LEU A 141 1.64 13.03 -20.69
N ALA A 142 1.28 12.82 -19.42
CA ALA A 142 -0.10 12.54 -19.04
C ALA A 142 -1.03 13.73 -19.35
N ALA A 143 -0.60 14.96 -19.04
CA ALA A 143 -1.35 16.17 -19.31
C ALA A 143 -1.55 16.41 -20.81
N ASP A 144 -0.49 16.20 -21.60
CA ASP A 144 -0.55 16.31 -23.06
C ASP A 144 -1.51 15.28 -23.67
N LEU A 145 -1.44 14.02 -23.24
CA LEU A 145 -2.37 12.97 -23.67
C LEU A 145 -3.82 13.29 -23.29
N LYS A 146 -4.04 13.77 -22.07
CA LYS A 146 -5.37 14.19 -21.61
C LYS A 146 -5.95 15.30 -22.47
N SER A 147 -5.14 16.28 -22.87
CA SER A 147 -5.59 17.35 -23.77
C SER A 147 -5.96 16.84 -25.17
N ARG A 148 -5.29 15.77 -25.61
CA ARG A 148 -5.46 15.17 -26.93
C ARG A 148 -6.61 14.16 -27.00
N LEU A 149 -7.02 13.58 -25.86
CA LEU A 149 -8.25 12.76 -25.79
C LEU A 149 -9.50 13.53 -26.22
N SER A 150 -9.53 14.85 -26.04
CA SER A 150 -10.64 15.72 -26.47
C SER A 150 -10.46 16.31 -27.89
N SER A 151 -9.38 15.97 -28.57
CA SER A 151 -9.00 16.52 -29.88
C SER A 151 -9.11 15.45 -30.97
N ASP A 152 -9.55 15.83 -32.18
CA ASP A 152 -9.55 14.95 -33.36
C ASP A 152 -8.12 14.65 -33.86
N VAL A 153 -7.33 13.93 -33.06
CA VAL A 153 -5.97 13.49 -33.42
C VAL A 153 -6.03 12.13 -34.10
N SER A 154 -5.11 11.87 -35.04
CA SER A 154 -5.01 10.55 -35.67
C SER A 154 -4.79 9.47 -34.61
N SER A 155 -5.51 8.35 -34.74
CA SER A 155 -5.37 7.21 -33.82
C SER A 155 -3.95 6.64 -33.78
N GLU A 156 -3.17 6.78 -34.86
CA GLU A 156 -1.78 6.30 -34.90
C GLU A 156 -0.83 7.23 -34.13
N GLU A 157 -1.02 8.55 -34.22
CA GLU A 157 -0.23 9.52 -33.47
C GLU A 157 -0.53 9.37 -31.97
N PHE A 158 -1.81 9.31 -31.60
CA PHE A 158 -2.21 9.12 -30.21
C PHE A 158 -1.67 7.81 -29.62
N ARG A 159 -1.65 6.72 -30.38
CA ARG A 159 -1.06 5.45 -29.94
C ARG A 159 0.44 5.57 -29.66
N GLY A 160 1.20 6.26 -30.52
CA GLY A 160 2.64 6.45 -30.30
C GLY A 160 2.94 7.26 -29.04
N ASP A 161 2.13 8.30 -28.77
CA ASP A 161 2.26 9.09 -27.55
C ASP A 161 1.84 8.30 -26.31
N TRP A 162 0.79 7.48 -26.42
CA TRP A 162 0.38 6.57 -25.36
C TRP A 162 1.48 5.56 -25.01
N GLU A 163 2.11 4.93 -26.01
CA GLU A 163 3.22 3.99 -25.78
C GLU A 163 4.41 4.67 -25.09
N THR A 164 4.70 5.91 -25.48
CA THR A 164 5.75 6.73 -24.86
C THR A 164 5.45 7.02 -23.40
N PHE A 165 4.21 7.45 -23.10
CA PHE A 165 3.74 7.69 -21.74
C PHE A 165 3.73 6.41 -20.89
N SER A 166 3.14 5.33 -21.42
CA SER A 166 3.02 4.04 -20.75
C SER A 166 4.41 3.49 -20.40
N SER A 167 5.35 3.54 -21.33
CA SER A 167 6.72 3.07 -21.10
C SER A 167 7.47 3.92 -20.06
N ALA A 168 7.38 5.25 -20.15
CA ALA A 168 8.01 6.15 -19.18
C ALA A 168 7.42 5.97 -17.77
N THR A 169 6.10 5.83 -17.67
CA THR A 169 5.41 5.64 -16.38
C THR A 169 5.71 4.29 -15.77
N GLN A 170 5.76 3.22 -16.59
CA GLN A 170 6.11 1.88 -16.10
C GLN A 170 7.55 1.83 -15.58
N GLN A 171 8.49 2.48 -16.28
CA GLN A 171 9.87 2.57 -15.84
C GLN A 171 9.98 3.33 -14.51
N PHE A 172 9.38 4.51 -14.43
CA PHE A 172 9.36 5.31 -13.19
C PHE A 172 8.71 4.55 -12.02
N ALA A 173 7.61 3.82 -12.27
CA ALA A 173 6.99 2.97 -11.27
C ALA A 173 7.90 1.81 -10.84
N ASP A 174 8.67 1.22 -11.75
CA ASP A 174 9.64 0.17 -11.42
C ASP A 174 10.77 0.70 -10.51
N ASP A 175 11.27 1.89 -10.79
CA ASP A 175 12.31 2.52 -9.97
C ASP A 175 11.79 2.80 -8.55
N LEU A 176 10.58 3.36 -8.43
CA LEU A 176 9.93 3.55 -7.12
C LEU A 176 9.67 2.23 -6.39
N ILE A 177 9.21 1.18 -7.09
CA ILE A 177 9.01 -0.14 -6.47
C ILE A 177 10.34 -0.68 -5.92
N ASN A 178 11.45 -0.50 -6.63
CA ASN A 178 12.75 -0.97 -6.18
C ASN A 178 13.21 -0.21 -4.93
N ASP A 179 13.00 1.11 -4.87
CA ASP A 179 13.32 1.93 -3.70
C ASP A 179 12.48 1.55 -2.48
N LEU A 180 11.18 1.32 -2.67
CA LEU A 180 10.28 0.89 -1.60
C LEU A 180 10.70 -0.48 -1.05
N LYS A 181 11.06 -1.43 -1.93
CA LYS A 181 11.58 -2.74 -1.51
C LYS A 181 12.89 -2.64 -0.74
N ALA A 182 13.80 -1.80 -1.22
CA ALA A 182 15.06 -1.57 -0.51
C ALA A 182 14.80 -1.00 0.89
N SER A 183 13.87 -0.05 1.01
CA SER A 183 13.49 0.58 2.28
C SER A 183 12.85 -0.42 3.25
N GLU A 184 12.02 -1.34 2.73
CA GLU A 184 11.45 -2.44 3.51
C GLU A 184 12.54 -3.36 4.09
N GLU A 185 13.50 -3.79 3.28
CA GLU A 185 14.61 -4.66 3.73
C GLU A 185 15.48 -4.01 4.83
N PHE A 186 15.65 -2.68 4.82
CA PHE A 186 16.43 -1.99 5.87
C PHE A 186 15.69 -1.84 7.20
N SER A 187 14.35 -1.97 7.22
CA SER A 187 13.55 -1.83 8.43
C SER A 187 13.57 -3.08 9.33
N ASP A 188 13.86 -4.26 8.78
CA ASP A 188 13.92 -5.53 9.51
C ASP A 188 15.25 -5.74 10.28
N ASP A 189 16.31 -5.00 9.94
CA ASP A 189 17.65 -5.18 10.51
C ASP A 189 17.93 -4.34 11.79
N GLU A 190 17.06 -3.39 12.18
CA GLU A 190 17.30 -2.54 13.37
C GLU A 190 16.99 -3.21 14.72
N ASP A 191 16.44 -4.44 14.74
CA ASP A 191 16.23 -5.22 15.96
C ASP A 191 17.43 -6.09 16.37
N GLU A 192 18.45 -6.24 15.51
CA GLU A 192 19.69 -6.92 15.90
C GLU A 192 20.65 -5.91 16.54
N CYS A 193 20.33 -5.49 17.77
CA CYS A 193 21.32 -4.99 18.72
C CYS A 193 22.38 -6.07 18.95
N GLY A 194 23.37 -6.13 18.05
CA GLY A 194 24.55 -6.97 18.11
C GLY A 194 25.36 -6.63 19.36
N CYS A 195 24.97 -7.23 20.48
CA CYS A 195 25.78 -7.27 21.69
C CYS A 195 26.93 -8.25 21.44
N GLU A 196 27.90 -7.87 20.61
CA GLU A 196 29.16 -8.59 20.50
C GLU A 196 29.93 -8.44 21.81
N HIS A 197 29.84 -9.49 22.62
CA HIS A 197 30.39 -9.60 23.95
C HIS A 197 31.88 -9.90 23.89
N GLU A 198 32.73 -8.91 23.59
CA GLU A 198 34.16 -8.98 23.95
C GLU A 198 34.66 -7.63 24.47
N GLY A 199 34.47 -7.40 25.77
CA GLY A 199 35.37 -6.58 26.58
C GLY A 199 35.54 -5.11 26.16
N GLY A 200 34.49 -4.30 26.27
CA GLY A 200 34.61 -2.84 26.21
C GLY A 200 33.27 -2.16 26.50
N CYS A 201 33.25 -1.20 27.44
CA CYS A 201 32.03 -0.49 27.85
C CYS A 201 31.29 0.13 26.66
N CYS A 202 30.03 -0.25 26.45
CA CYS A 202 29.09 0.51 25.64
C CYS A 202 28.55 1.70 26.44
N CYS A 203 28.90 2.91 26.02
CA CYS A 203 28.17 4.12 26.37
C CYS A 203 26.94 4.21 25.46
N CYS A 204 25.83 3.59 25.87
CA CYS A 204 24.51 3.90 25.31
C CYS A 204 23.78 4.82 26.28
N GLU A 205 23.41 6.02 25.85
CA GLU A 205 22.72 7.05 26.65
C GLU A 205 21.32 6.63 27.14
N SER A 206 20.80 5.48 26.70
CA SER A 206 19.49 4.95 27.12
C SER A 206 19.51 4.04 28.37
N CYS A 207 20.68 3.65 28.91
CA CYS A 207 20.77 2.81 30.12
C CYS A 207 20.98 3.58 31.44
N CYS A 208 21.12 4.91 31.40
CA CYS A 208 21.28 5.76 32.59
C CYS A 208 20.12 6.74 32.75
N GLY A 209 18.88 6.25 32.68
CA GLY A 209 17.67 7.03 32.92
C GLY A 209 16.92 6.55 34.15
N GLY A 210 17.38 6.91 35.35
CA GLY A 210 16.54 6.87 36.55
C GLY A 210 17.13 6.14 37.77
N HIS A 211 17.87 6.87 38.60
CA HIS A 211 17.68 6.71 40.04
C HIS A 211 17.58 8.08 40.70
N ALA A 212 16.45 8.25 41.39
CA ALA A 212 15.91 9.46 41.97
C ALA A 212 16.88 10.18 42.94
N GLY A 213 16.74 11.50 42.97
CA GLY A 213 17.32 12.33 44.03
C GLY A 213 16.58 12.22 45.37
N GLY A 214 17.26 12.73 46.40
CA GLY A 214 16.78 12.98 47.75
C GLY A 214 17.62 12.23 48.80
N GLU A 215 18.17 12.82 49.86
CA GLU A 215 18.03 14.12 50.51
C GLU A 215 19.26 14.36 51.39
N ASP A 216 19.64 15.62 51.57
CA ASP A 216 20.53 16.11 52.63
C ASP A 216 19.95 15.83 54.03
N ALA A 217 20.81 15.41 54.98
CA ALA A 217 21.09 16.10 56.25
C ALA A 217 21.34 15.18 57.46
N ARG A 218 22.51 15.43 58.09
CA ARG A 218 22.99 15.12 59.46
C ARG A 218 23.58 13.75 59.78
#